data_AF-A0A496UHS0-F1
#
_entry.id   AF-A0A496UHS0-F1
#
_cell.length_a   1.000
_cell.length_b   1.000
_cell.length_c   1.000
_cell.angle_alpha   90.00
_cell.angle_beta   90.00
_cell.angle_gamma   90.00
#
_symmetry.space_group_name_H-M   'P 1'
#
loop_
_entity.id
_entity.type
_entity.pdbx_description
1 polymer ?
#
loop_
_entity_poly.entity_id
_entity_poly.type
_entity_poly.pdbx_seq_one_letter_code
_entity_poly.pdbx_strand_id
1 'polypeptide(L)'
;MGSKNKKIYTALKPLASWFQQAIYAGSLRGTDGTGIVAVDAGGLETYKKGVSGDSFMHEPYLYKVLRDIEKYDVLIGHNRAATRGGTNSNGAHPFAWETDGDTLAGVHNGTLRTWTNLKHYNSCSVDSDALFGEIASEGIPEALKVIQGAMALSWYDETTEKTYLFRNSERPLYIGWCKKVDAVLVASEPLMIEWLAERNNIELESVDEVEVNTLYTFDPYNNTLSLKDCLEKEVMEVYTAPKKYWDSTLDKTKAKIGTPVMFRNINWCLYAGNAKGVGSISGTTVNGIRYKAFGITQETFNTFKNKSVGGIINGYGTGYQNQYQEEFLRVDNVTIYKDVDRYNGPQGKQLTLKEFNDAGADGCCVCFKELKPEDHKEIVWYAGPQGSEGVCPDCTLELNLDGNGNYSYHGY
;
A
#
# COMPACT_ATOMS: atom_id res chain seq x y z
N MET A 1 -42.61 8.91 25.31
CA MET A 1 -41.28 8.71 24.69
C MET A 1 -40.51 7.48 25.20
N GLY A 2 -40.82 6.88 26.36
CA GLY A 2 -40.01 5.80 26.95
C GLY A 2 -40.16 4.36 26.39
N SER A 3 -41.22 4.01 25.64
CA SER A 3 -41.44 2.62 25.19
C SER A 3 -40.83 2.28 23.82
N LYS A 4 -40.74 3.24 22.89
CA LYS A 4 -40.08 3.06 21.58
C LYS A 4 -38.55 2.94 21.74
N ASN A 5 -37.92 3.86 22.48
CA ASN A 5 -36.47 3.83 22.71
C ASN A 5 -36.02 2.58 23.47
N LYS A 6 -36.83 2.08 24.40
CA LYS A 6 -36.53 0.83 25.13
C LYS A 6 -36.61 -0.41 24.23
N LYS A 7 -37.53 -0.45 23.26
CA LYS A 7 -37.63 -1.56 22.28
C LYS A 7 -36.45 -1.58 21.31
N ILE A 8 -36.02 -0.41 20.82
CA ILE A 8 -34.84 -0.27 19.94
C ILE A 8 -33.56 -0.69 20.70
N TYR A 9 -33.38 -0.19 21.93
CA TYR A 9 -32.24 -0.57 22.78
C TYR A 9 -32.13 -2.09 23.01
N THR A 10 -33.27 -2.76 23.19
CA THR A 10 -33.30 -4.22 23.39
C THR A 10 -32.88 -4.98 22.12
N ALA A 11 -33.15 -4.42 20.94
CA ALA A 11 -32.85 -5.05 19.65
C ALA A 11 -31.38 -4.91 19.20
N LEU A 12 -30.68 -3.85 19.62
CA LEU A 12 -29.28 -3.58 19.24
C LEU A 12 -28.25 -4.21 20.19
N LYS A 13 -28.64 -4.54 21.43
CA LYS A 13 -27.74 -5.19 22.40
C LYS A 13 -27.10 -6.50 21.89
N PRO A 14 -27.82 -7.38 21.16
CA PRO A 14 -27.21 -8.51 20.47
C PRO A 14 -26.08 -8.12 19.52
N LEU A 15 -26.22 -7.03 18.76
CA LEU A 15 -25.20 -6.54 17.82
C LEU A 15 -23.95 -6.06 18.55
N ALA A 16 -24.10 -5.33 19.66
CA ALA A 16 -22.96 -4.93 20.50
C ALA A 16 -22.20 -6.17 21.03
N SER A 17 -22.94 -7.19 21.49
CA SER A 17 -22.34 -8.43 21.99
C SER A 17 -21.64 -9.21 20.88
N TRP A 18 -22.22 -9.23 19.68
CA TRP A 18 -21.62 -9.82 18.49
C TRP A 18 -20.32 -9.12 18.12
N PHE A 19 -20.32 -7.79 18.01
CA PHE A 19 -19.14 -7.00 17.63
C PHE A 19 -18.00 -7.18 18.63
N GLN A 20 -18.34 -7.12 19.93
CA GLN A 20 -17.40 -7.39 21.01
C GLN A 20 -16.75 -8.78 20.89
N GLN A 21 -17.55 -9.81 20.62
CA GLN A 21 -17.06 -11.18 20.46
C GLN A 21 -16.28 -11.37 19.16
N ALA A 22 -16.61 -10.62 18.09
CA ALA A 22 -15.87 -10.63 16.84
C ALA A 22 -14.46 -10.06 17.00
N ILE A 23 -14.30 -8.95 17.76
CA ILE A 23 -12.98 -8.41 18.13
C ILE A 23 -12.16 -9.45 18.93
N TYR A 24 -12.82 -10.14 19.87
CA TYR A 24 -12.15 -11.18 20.66
C TYR A 24 -11.71 -12.35 19.79
N ALA A 25 -12.63 -12.94 19.02
CA ALA A 25 -12.38 -14.07 18.13
C ALA A 25 -11.37 -13.74 17.03
N GLY A 26 -11.39 -12.51 16.51
CA GLY A 26 -10.44 -12.01 15.53
C GLY A 26 -8.99 -12.04 16.02
N SER A 27 -8.73 -12.12 17.32
CA SER A 27 -7.38 -12.30 17.89
C SER A 27 -6.71 -13.58 17.41
N LEU A 28 -7.48 -14.61 17.03
CA LEU A 28 -6.95 -15.84 16.42
C LEU A 28 -6.26 -15.58 15.08
N ARG A 29 -6.57 -14.46 14.43
CA ARG A 29 -5.98 -14.03 13.16
C ARG A 29 -4.83 -13.04 13.33
N GLY A 30 -4.67 -12.44 14.51
CA GLY A 30 -3.63 -11.46 14.79
C GLY A 30 -3.71 -10.87 16.19
N THR A 31 -2.57 -10.78 16.87
CA THR A 31 -2.47 -10.32 18.26
C THR A 31 -1.63 -9.05 18.43
N ASP A 32 -1.10 -8.50 17.34
CA ASP A 32 -0.10 -7.42 17.38
C ASP A 32 -0.71 -6.02 17.46
N GLY A 33 -2.02 -5.90 17.25
CA GLY A 33 -2.74 -4.64 17.37
C GLY A 33 -4.22 -4.82 17.11
N THR A 34 -5.02 -4.00 17.78
CA THR A 34 -6.49 -4.01 17.65
C THR A 34 -6.99 -2.58 17.63
N GLY A 35 -8.01 -2.32 16.83
CA GLY A 35 -8.66 -1.02 16.80
C GLY A 35 -10.04 -1.06 16.16
N ILE A 36 -10.74 0.06 16.32
CA ILE A 36 -12.09 0.28 15.80
C ILE A 36 -12.21 1.65 15.13
N VAL A 37 -13.06 1.71 14.10
CA VAL A 37 -13.72 2.93 13.62
C VAL A 37 -15.13 2.92 14.19
N ALA A 38 -15.58 4.06 14.68
CA ALA A 38 -16.95 4.25 15.16
C ALA A 38 -17.50 5.55 14.56
N VAL A 39 -18.66 5.46 13.90
CA VAL A 39 -19.31 6.61 13.25
C VAL A 39 -20.68 6.80 13.89
N ASP A 40 -20.94 8.00 14.36
CA ASP A 40 -22.25 8.46 14.83
C ASP A 40 -22.60 9.82 14.20
N ALA A 41 -23.73 10.41 14.60
CA ALA A 41 -24.15 11.73 14.12
C ALA A 41 -23.17 12.88 14.43
N GLY A 42 -22.17 12.65 15.29
CA GLY A 42 -21.09 13.58 15.61
C GLY A 42 -19.86 13.45 14.71
N GLY A 43 -19.81 12.43 13.84
CA GLY A 43 -18.72 12.18 12.90
C GLY A 43 -18.00 10.86 13.15
N LEU A 44 -16.84 10.72 12.51
CA LEU A 44 -15.98 9.55 12.59
C LEU A 44 -14.98 9.67 13.76
N GLU A 45 -14.92 8.64 14.60
CA GLU A 45 -13.88 8.45 15.60
C GLU A 45 -13.08 7.17 15.33
N THR A 46 -11.75 7.21 15.56
CA THR A 46 -10.90 6.02 15.53
C THR A 46 -10.24 5.76 16.87
N TYR A 47 -10.09 4.49 17.23
CA TYR A 47 -9.42 4.10 18.46
C TYR A 47 -8.64 2.81 18.27
N LYS A 48 -7.33 2.83 18.52
CA LYS A 48 -6.43 1.69 18.28
C LYS A 48 -5.29 1.57 19.29
N LYS A 49 -4.83 0.34 19.50
CA LYS A 49 -3.73 -0.01 20.41
C LYS A 49 -2.91 -1.16 19.82
N GLY A 50 -1.60 -1.15 20.08
CA GLY A 50 -0.69 -2.29 19.83
C GLY A 50 -0.89 -3.43 20.84
N VAL A 51 -2.12 -3.91 20.99
CA VAL A 51 -2.48 -5.02 21.88
C VAL A 51 -3.42 -5.99 21.15
N SER A 52 -3.47 -7.22 21.63
CA SER A 52 -4.38 -8.24 21.13
C SER A 52 -5.84 -7.89 21.42
N GLY A 53 -6.78 -8.55 20.73
CA GLY A 53 -8.20 -8.26 20.88
C GLY A 53 -8.69 -8.57 22.30
N ASP A 54 -8.20 -9.63 22.94
CA ASP A 54 -8.52 -9.95 24.34
C ASP A 54 -8.13 -8.83 25.32
N SER A 55 -7.01 -8.16 25.09
CA SER A 55 -6.56 -7.05 25.91
C SER A 55 -7.35 -5.79 25.57
N PHE A 56 -7.62 -5.54 24.28
CA PHE A 56 -8.40 -4.41 23.79
C PHE A 56 -9.84 -4.39 24.33
N MET A 57 -10.39 -5.55 24.67
CA MET A 57 -11.69 -5.69 25.35
C MET A 57 -11.79 -4.92 26.66
N HIS A 58 -10.65 -4.62 27.29
CA HIS A 58 -10.58 -3.91 28.56
C HIS A 58 -10.43 -2.39 28.39
N GLU A 59 -10.38 -1.89 27.15
CA GLU A 59 -10.22 -0.46 26.89
C GLU A 59 -11.52 0.32 27.20
N PRO A 60 -11.46 1.38 28.04
CA PRO A 60 -12.63 2.17 28.42
C PRO A 60 -13.44 2.72 27.24
N TYR A 61 -12.75 3.03 26.14
CA TYR A 61 -13.38 3.56 24.94
C TYR A 61 -14.27 2.50 24.25
N LEU A 62 -13.80 1.26 24.11
CA LEU A 62 -14.63 0.18 23.56
C LEU A 62 -15.87 -0.06 24.43
N TYR A 63 -15.72 -0.05 25.76
CA TYR A 63 -16.88 -0.16 26.66
C TYR A 63 -17.89 0.98 26.48
N LYS A 64 -17.42 2.23 26.28
CA LYS A 64 -18.29 3.37 25.97
C LYS A 64 -19.07 3.12 24.68
N VAL A 65 -18.39 2.72 23.61
CA VAL A 65 -18.99 2.43 22.29
C VAL A 65 -20.04 1.33 22.39
N LEU A 66 -19.71 0.19 23.00
CA LEU A 66 -20.61 -0.95 23.13
C LEU A 66 -21.83 -0.68 24.02
N ARG A 67 -21.66 0.14 25.06
CA ARG A 67 -22.75 0.54 25.96
C ARG A 67 -23.75 1.46 25.26
N ASP A 68 -23.24 2.35 24.42
CA ASP A 68 -24.00 3.38 23.70
C ASP A 68 -24.17 3.00 22.21
N ILE A 69 -24.26 1.69 21.91
CA ILE A 69 -24.27 1.14 20.54
C ILE A 69 -25.35 1.78 19.65
N GLU A 70 -26.46 2.22 20.24
CA GLU A 70 -27.57 2.86 19.55
C GLU A 70 -27.26 4.23 18.94
N LYS A 71 -26.11 4.82 19.28
CA LYS A 71 -25.65 6.07 18.69
C LYS A 71 -24.90 5.85 17.38
N TYR A 72 -24.29 4.68 17.21
CA TYR A 72 -23.37 4.43 16.12
C TYR A 72 -24.08 3.76 14.95
N ASP A 73 -23.94 4.35 13.77
CA ASP A 73 -24.46 3.82 12.51
C ASP A 73 -23.48 2.80 11.90
N VAL A 74 -22.17 3.00 12.14
CA VAL A 74 -21.10 2.16 11.58
C VAL A 74 -20.07 1.83 12.65
N LEU A 75 -19.73 0.54 12.77
CA LEU A 75 -18.58 0.05 13.53
C LEU A 75 -17.71 -0.85 12.65
N ILE A 76 -16.42 -0.53 12.55
CA ILE A 76 -15.44 -1.35 11.81
C ILE A 76 -14.36 -1.77 12.80
N GLY A 77 -14.07 -3.07 12.90
CA GLY A 77 -13.05 -3.61 13.79
C GLY A 77 -11.92 -4.32 13.04
N HIS A 78 -10.71 -4.31 13.61
CA HIS A 78 -9.60 -5.06 13.03
C HIS A 78 -8.62 -5.59 14.07
N ASN A 79 -8.18 -6.83 13.88
CA ASN A 79 -7.09 -7.47 14.60
C ASN A 79 -5.91 -7.67 13.63
N ARG A 80 -4.79 -7.02 13.92
CA ARG A 80 -3.59 -7.03 13.08
C ARG A 80 -2.67 -8.18 13.45
N ALA A 81 -2.24 -8.94 12.44
CA ALA A 81 -1.02 -9.74 12.48
C ALA A 81 0.10 -8.98 11.78
N ALA A 82 1.16 -8.64 12.50
CA ALA A 82 2.27 -7.86 11.98
C ALA A 82 3.09 -8.69 10.97
N THR A 83 2.92 -8.41 9.68
CA THR A 83 3.77 -8.97 8.61
C THR A 83 4.94 -8.04 8.26
N ARG A 84 4.75 -6.73 8.46
CA ARG A 84 5.71 -5.62 8.24
C ARG A 84 5.46 -4.51 9.26
N GLY A 85 6.52 -3.92 9.81
CA GLY A 85 6.45 -2.87 10.84
C GLY A 85 6.35 -3.41 12.28
N GLY A 86 6.57 -2.56 13.28
CA GLY A 86 6.58 -2.94 14.70
C GLY A 86 5.20 -3.32 15.25
N THR A 87 5.19 -3.81 16.50
CA THR A 87 3.99 -4.16 17.29
C THR A 87 3.42 -2.95 18.06
N ASN A 88 3.77 -1.72 17.65
CA ASN A 88 3.32 -0.50 18.30
C ASN A 88 1.95 -0.04 17.75
N SER A 89 1.25 0.81 18.50
CA SER A 89 -0.06 1.35 18.11
C SER A 89 -0.05 2.10 16.78
N ASN A 90 1.12 2.59 16.33
CA ASN A 90 1.26 3.28 15.05
C ASN A 90 1.02 2.34 13.86
N GLY A 91 1.44 1.08 13.98
CA GLY A 91 1.21 0.07 12.96
C GLY A 91 -0.18 -0.59 13.04
N ALA A 92 -0.92 -0.38 14.14
CA ALA A 92 -2.27 -0.93 14.28
C ALA A 92 -3.25 -0.21 13.35
N HIS A 93 -4.29 -0.94 12.92
CA HIS A 93 -5.45 -0.38 12.23
C HIS A 93 -6.49 0.10 13.25
N PRO A 94 -7.43 0.98 12.86
CA PRO A 94 -7.59 1.60 11.54
C PRO A 94 -6.52 2.65 11.20
N PHE A 95 -6.42 3.00 9.91
CA PHE A 95 -5.72 4.21 9.46
C PHE A 95 -6.74 5.26 9.08
N ALA A 96 -6.47 6.51 9.45
CA ALA A 96 -7.32 7.67 9.20
C ALA A 96 -6.50 8.72 8.43
N TRP A 97 -7.11 9.28 7.39
CA TRP A 97 -6.52 10.29 6.53
C TRP A 97 -7.51 11.44 6.35
N GLU A 98 -7.06 12.65 6.68
CA GLU A 98 -7.85 13.88 6.53
C GLU A 98 -7.52 14.53 5.19
N THR A 99 -8.54 14.85 4.40
CA THR A 99 -8.44 15.57 3.13
C THR A 99 -9.51 16.66 3.09
N ASP A 100 -9.10 17.91 2.90
CA ASP A 100 -10.00 19.07 2.82
C ASP A 100 -10.99 19.24 4.00
N GLY A 101 -10.64 18.72 5.18
CA GLY A 101 -11.43 18.81 6.41
C GLY A 101 -12.34 17.60 6.67
N ASP A 102 -12.42 16.65 5.73
CA ASP A 102 -13.13 15.38 5.88
C ASP A 102 -12.16 14.23 6.14
N THR A 103 -12.57 13.27 6.97
CA THR A 103 -11.76 12.08 7.32
C THR A 103 -12.25 10.82 6.62
N LEU A 104 -11.31 10.09 6.04
CA LEU A 104 -11.51 8.69 5.64
C LEU A 104 -10.78 7.79 6.64
N ALA A 105 -11.46 6.78 7.20
CA ALA A 105 -10.80 5.78 8.03
C ALA A 105 -11.22 4.34 7.73
N GLY A 106 -10.24 3.45 7.73
CA GLY A 106 -10.48 2.06 7.36
C GLY A 106 -9.45 1.05 7.84
N VAL A 107 -9.77 -0.20 7.53
CA VAL A 107 -8.98 -1.38 7.89
C VAL A 107 -8.64 -2.19 6.65
N HIS A 108 -7.42 -2.74 6.61
CA HIS A 108 -6.91 -3.53 5.51
C HIS A 108 -6.42 -4.88 6.03
N ASN A 109 -7.14 -5.94 5.68
CA ASN A 109 -6.70 -7.31 5.90
C ASN A 109 -5.96 -7.77 4.64
N GLY A 110 -4.63 -7.73 4.68
CA GLY A 110 -3.83 -7.98 3.50
C GLY A 110 -2.38 -7.53 3.63
N THR A 111 -1.65 -7.61 2.53
CA THR A 111 -0.29 -7.09 2.43
C THR A 111 -0.01 -6.72 0.98
N LEU A 112 0.48 -5.51 0.77
CA LEU A 112 0.87 -5.02 -0.54
C LEU A 112 2.21 -5.62 -0.95
N ARG A 113 2.25 -6.21 -2.14
CA ARG A 113 3.49 -6.68 -2.79
C ARG A 113 4.39 -5.50 -3.11
N THR A 114 3.80 -4.38 -3.53
CA THR A 114 4.49 -3.13 -3.80
C THR A 114 3.59 -1.98 -3.36
N TRP A 115 4.20 -1.02 -2.66
CA TRP A 115 3.54 0.16 -2.12
C TRP A 115 4.38 1.42 -2.27
N THR A 116 5.64 1.28 -2.70
CA THR A 116 6.57 2.39 -2.96
C THR A 116 6.17 3.25 -4.17
N ASN A 117 5.14 2.83 -4.90
CA ASN A 117 4.55 3.55 -6.02
C ASN A 117 3.35 4.41 -5.61
N LEU A 118 2.88 4.30 -4.35
CA LEU A 118 1.81 5.11 -3.79
C LEU A 118 2.36 6.50 -3.42
N LYS A 119 1.58 7.56 -3.60
CA LYS A 119 2.03 8.95 -3.43
C LYS A 119 2.62 9.22 -2.05
N HIS A 120 2.03 8.64 -1.02
CA HIS A 120 2.37 8.91 0.38
C HIS A 120 3.27 7.87 1.04
N TYR A 121 3.82 6.91 0.27
CA TYR A 121 4.54 5.77 0.85
C TYR A 121 5.70 6.16 1.78
N ASN A 122 6.41 7.25 1.47
CA ASN A 122 7.58 7.70 2.25
C ASN A 122 7.21 8.23 3.64
N SER A 123 5.96 8.68 3.83
CA SER A 123 5.46 9.20 5.11
C SER A 123 4.84 8.10 5.98
N CYS A 124 4.72 6.89 5.45
CA CYS A 124 3.99 5.80 6.07
C CYS A 124 4.95 4.72 6.58
N SER A 125 4.62 4.14 7.74
CA SER A 125 5.43 3.05 8.33
C SER A 125 4.99 1.66 7.89
N VAL A 126 3.77 1.53 7.38
CA VAL A 126 3.18 0.27 6.90
C VAL A 126 2.42 0.50 5.60
N ASP A 127 2.30 -0.55 4.81
CA ASP A 127 1.65 -0.53 3.50
C ASP A 127 0.18 -0.10 3.54
N SER A 128 -0.53 -0.49 4.59
CA SER A 128 -1.94 -0.19 4.80
C SER A 128 -2.19 1.29 5.05
N ASP A 129 -1.23 1.99 5.66
CA ASP A 129 -1.31 3.42 5.90
C ASP A 129 -1.19 4.18 4.57
N ALA A 130 -0.19 3.81 3.76
CA ALA A 130 -0.03 4.38 2.42
C ALA A 130 -1.20 4.04 1.50
N LEU A 131 -1.79 2.86 1.65
CA LEU A 131 -3.01 2.46 0.93
C LEU A 131 -4.16 3.41 1.22
N PHE A 132 -4.48 3.66 2.49
CA PHE A 132 -5.57 4.57 2.83
C PHE A 132 -5.26 6.02 2.47
N GLY A 133 -3.99 6.44 2.51
CA GLY A 133 -3.58 7.74 1.98
C GLY A 133 -3.77 7.87 0.47
N GLU A 134 -3.49 6.81 -0.31
CA GLU A 134 -3.79 6.79 -1.75
C GLU A 134 -5.30 6.84 -2.02
N ILE A 135 -6.11 6.09 -1.25
CA ILE A 135 -7.57 6.11 -1.40
C ILE A 135 -8.14 7.48 -1.04
N ALA A 136 -7.67 8.12 0.04
CA ALA A 136 -8.12 9.44 0.45
C ALA A 136 -7.75 10.52 -0.57
N SER A 137 -6.57 10.42 -1.20
CA SER A 137 -6.10 11.42 -2.17
C SER A 137 -6.65 11.23 -3.59
N GLU A 138 -6.74 9.99 -4.09
CA GLU A 138 -7.08 9.70 -5.49
C GLU A 138 -8.43 8.99 -5.67
N GLY A 139 -9.04 8.54 -4.58
CA GLY A 139 -10.21 7.67 -4.61
C GLY A 139 -9.85 6.21 -4.89
N ILE A 140 -10.77 5.31 -4.52
CA ILE A 140 -10.59 3.86 -4.71
C ILE A 140 -10.34 3.44 -6.18
N PRO A 141 -10.99 4.02 -7.23
CA PRO A 141 -10.76 3.55 -8.60
C PRO A 141 -9.33 3.77 -9.08
N GLU A 142 -8.74 4.93 -8.77
CA GLU A 142 -7.36 5.23 -9.17
C GLU A 142 -6.34 4.47 -8.33
N ALA A 143 -6.59 4.34 -7.02
CA ALA A 143 -5.75 3.53 -6.15
C ALA A 143 -5.64 2.09 -6.66
N LEU A 144 -6.76 1.46 -7.05
CA LEU A 144 -6.78 0.08 -7.55
C LEU A 144 -5.99 -0.15 -8.85
N LYS A 145 -5.70 0.90 -9.63
CA LYS A 145 -4.86 0.81 -10.85
C LYS A 145 -3.37 0.69 -10.55
N VAL A 146 -2.93 1.02 -9.35
CA VAL A 146 -1.53 1.03 -8.96
C VAL A 146 -1.21 0.05 -7.83
N ILE A 147 -2.21 -0.38 -7.06
CA ILE A 147 -2.02 -1.30 -5.94
C ILE A 147 -1.83 -2.75 -6.41
N GLN A 148 -0.87 -3.44 -5.80
CA GLN A 148 -0.68 -4.88 -5.94
C GLN A 148 -0.58 -5.54 -4.58
N GLY A 149 -1.39 -6.56 -4.32
CA GLY A 149 -1.33 -7.27 -3.05
C GLY A 149 -2.59 -8.02 -2.72
N ALA A 150 -2.54 -8.81 -1.67
CA ALA A 150 -3.72 -9.41 -1.09
C ALA A 150 -4.50 -8.31 -0.34
N MET A 151 -5.80 -8.15 -0.59
CA MET A 151 -6.59 -7.09 0.06
C MET A 151 -8.05 -7.49 0.32
N ALA A 152 -8.48 -7.24 1.55
CA ALA A 152 -9.88 -7.04 1.92
C ALA A 152 -9.95 -5.77 2.76
N LEU A 153 -10.81 -4.84 2.34
CA LEU A 153 -10.90 -3.47 2.81
C LEU A 153 -12.31 -3.22 3.36
N SER A 154 -12.36 -2.46 4.46
CA SER A 154 -13.59 -1.88 5.00
C SER A 154 -13.24 -0.48 5.49
N TRP A 155 -13.94 0.54 5.02
CA TRP A 155 -13.70 1.93 5.43
C TRP A 155 -14.95 2.78 5.38
N TYR A 156 -14.91 3.89 6.09
CA TYR A 156 -15.90 4.96 6.03
C TYR A 156 -15.21 6.23 5.52
N ASP A 157 -15.93 7.02 4.73
CA ASP A 157 -15.46 8.27 4.15
C ASP A 157 -16.47 9.38 4.46
N GLU A 158 -16.07 10.34 5.30
CA GLU A 158 -16.90 11.49 5.69
C GLU A 158 -17.32 12.34 4.48
N THR A 159 -16.48 12.45 3.46
CA THR A 159 -16.78 13.23 2.24
C THR A 159 -18.04 12.72 1.54
N THR A 160 -18.27 11.41 1.61
CA THR A 160 -19.39 10.74 0.93
C THR A 160 -20.45 10.23 1.90
N GLU A 161 -20.19 10.32 3.21
CA GLU A 161 -20.98 9.75 4.30
C GLU A 161 -21.34 8.26 4.10
N LYS A 162 -20.42 7.50 3.48
CA LYS A 162 -20.67 6.11 3.04
C LYS A 162 -19.65 5.15 3.61
N THR A 163 -20.10 3.91 3.80
CA THR A 163 -19.23 2.77 4.14
C THR A 163 -18.97 1.95 2.88
N TYR A 164 -17.72 1.52 2.71
CA TYR A 164 -17.30 0.75 1.56
C TYR A 164 -16.67 -0.56 1.99
N LEU A 165 -16.98 -1.63 1.24
CA LEU A 165 -16.29 -2.90 1.31
C LEU A 165 -15.71 -3.24 -0.05
N PHE A 166 -14.50 -3.77 -0.04
CA PHE A 166 -13.84 -4.22 -1.26
C PHE A 166 -12.92 -5.40 -0.96
N ARG A 167 -12.84 -6.39 -1.85
CA ARG A 167 -11.81 -7.42 -1.75
C ARG A 167 -11.34 -7.87 -3.13
N ASN A 168 -10.14 -8.43 -3.18
CA ASN A 168 -9.71 -9.24 -4.31
C ASN A 168 -9.78 -10.74 -3.99
N SER A 169 -9.39 -11.59 -4.94
CA SER A 169 -9.45 -13.05 -4.80
C SER A 169 -8.51 -13.64 -3.73
N GLU A 170 -7.60 -12.85 -3.15
CA GLU A 170 -6.56 -13.35 -2.23
C GLU A 170 -6.97 -13.28 -0.75
N ARG A 171 -8.02 -12.52 -0.44
CA ARG A 171 -8.52 -12.34 0.93
C ARG A 171 -10.03 -12.52 0.97
N PRO A 172 -10.56 -13.31 1.89
CA PRO A 172 -12.01 -13.48 2.06
C PRO A 172 -12.64 -12.30 2.80
N LEU A 173 -13.89 -12.00 2.44
CA LEU A 173 -14.74 -11.06 3.15
C LEU A 173 -16.20 -11.48 2.94
N TYR A 174 -17.00 -11.48 4.01
CA TYR A 174 -18.37 -11.96 4.02
C TYR A 174 -19.29 -10.96 4.71
N ILE A 175 -20.57 -10.98 4.31
CA ILE A 175 -21.65 -10.14 4.86
C ILE A 175 -22.78 -11.06 5.34
N GLY A 176 -23.12 -10.96 6.63
CA GLY A 176 -24.31 -11.57 7.21
C GLY A 176 -25.45 -10.57 7.30
N TRP A 177 -26.55 -10.86 6.62
CA TRP A 177 -27.75 -10.00 6.61
C TRP A 177 -28.63 -10.33 7.81
N CYS A 178 -28.89 -9.37 8.69
CA CYS A 178 -29.78 -9.58 9.84
C CYS A 178 -31.25 -9.55 9.40
N LYS A 179 -32.04 -10.50 9.86
CA LYS A 179 -33.45 -10.65 9.45
C LYS A 179 -34.42 -9.71 10.19
N LYS A 180 -34.15 -9.44 11.47
CA LYS A 180 -35.06 -8.69 12.37
C LYS A 180 -34.66 -7.25 12.63
N VAL A 181 -33.39 -6.94 12.41
CA VAL A 181 -32.80 -5.62 12.57
C VAL A 181 -32.18 -5.29 11.23
N ASP A 182 -32.42 -4.07 10.75
CA ASP A 182 -31.82 -3.58 9.51
C ASP A 182 -30.34 -3.27 9.78
N ALA A 183 -29.52 -4.31 9.75
CA ALA A 183 -28.09 -4.28 10.04
C ALA A 183 -27.37 -5.39 9.27
N VAL A 184 -26.10 -5.17 8.97
CA VAL A 184 -25.22 -6.16 8.37
C VAL A 184 -24.03 -6.45 9.27
N LEU A 185 -23.60 -7.71 9.29
CA LEU A 185 -22.43 -8.19 10.04
C LEU A 185 -21.32 -8.50 9.04
N VAL A 186 -20.16 -7.88 9.17
CA VAL A 186 -19.05 -8.05 8.21
C VAL A 186 -17.88 -8.72 8.89
N ALA A 187 -17.33 -9.76 8.26
CA ALA A 187 -16.16 -10.47 8.79
C ALA A 187 -15.38 -11.23 7.72
N SER A 188 -14.13 -11.55 8.02
CA SER A 188 -13.25 -12.33 7.11
C SER A 188 -13.58 -13.83 7.04
N GLU A 189 -14.38 -14.36 7.97
CA GLU A 189 -14.73 -15.77 8.04
C GLU A 189 -16.25 -15.94 8.17
N PRO A 190 -16.90 -16.76 7.32
CA PRO A 190 -18.37 -16.86 7.29
C PRO A 190 -18.87 -17.61 8.52
N LEU A 191 -18.18 -18.69 8.90
CA LEU A 191 -18.49 -19.42 10.13
C LEU A 191 -18.37 -18.54 11.37
N MET A 192 -17.51 -17.51 11.35
CA MET A 192 -17.39 -16.54 12.44
C MET A 192 -18.64 -15.66 12.56
N ILE A 193 -19.24 -15.28 11.43
CA ILE A 193 -20.51 -14.54 11.42
C ILE A 193 -21.61 -15.42 12.01
N GLU A 194 -21.74 -16.65 11.51
CA GLU A 194 -22.82 -17.58 11.86
C GLU A 194 -22.82 -17.96 13.34
N TRP A 195 -21.70 -18.48 13.87
CA TRP A 195 -21.67 -18.94 15.27
C TRP A 195 -21.84 -17.80 16.29
N LEU A 196 -21.30 -16.62 16.01
CA LEU A 196 -21.48 -15.45 16.87
C LEU A 196 -22.90 -14.94 16.76
N ALA A 197 -23.51 -14.94 15.57
CA ALA A 197 -24.91 -14.55 15.41
C ALA A 197 -25.83 -15.49 16.20
N GLU A 198 -25.66 -16.81 16.04
CA GLU A 198 -26.39 -17.83 16.78
C GLU A 198 -26.23 -17.64 18.30
N ARG A 199 -24.98 -17.49 18.77
CA ARG A 199 -24.67 -17.28 20.19
C ARG A 199 -25.37 -16.05 20.79
N ASN A 200 -25.56 -15.00 20.00
CA ASN A 200 -26.20 -13.76 20.42
C ASN A 200 -27.69 -13.68 20.06
N ASN A 201 -28.29 -14.78 19.57
CA ASN A 201 -29.69 -14.84 19.11
C ASN A 201 -30.01 -13.84 17.98
N ILE A 202 -29.06 -13.61 17.08
CA ILE A 202 -29.25 -12.83 15.87
C ILE A 202 -29.65 -13.79 14.75
N GLU A 203 -30.87 -13.64 14.24
CA GLU A 203 -31.33 -14.39 13.08
C GLU A 203 -30.78 -13.76 11.80
N LEU A 204 -30.03 -14.55 11.03
CA LEU A 204 -29.52 -14.16 9.72
C LEU A 204 -30.48 -14.60 8.62
N GLU A 205 -30.67 -13.74 7.62
CA GLU A 205 -31.32 -14.09 6.36
C GLU A 205 -30.38 -14.92 5.48
N SER A 206 -29.12 -14.49 5.38
CA SER A 206 -28.07 -15.10 4.56
C SER A 206 -26.70 -14.66 5.03
N VAL A 207 -25.67 -15.43 4.65
CA VAL A 207 -24.26 -15.03 4.73
C VAL A 207 -23.68 -15.14 3.34
N ASP A 208 -23.38 -13.99 2.74
CA ASP A 208 -22.92 -13.87 1.37
C ASP A 208 -21.43 -13.57 1.34
N GLU A 209 -20.71 -14.12 0.36
CA GLU A 209 -19.34 -13.69 0.07
C GLU A 209 -19.37 -12.36 -0.68
N VAL A 210 -18.51 -11.41 -0.30
CA VAL A 210 -18.31 -10.17 -1.07
C VAL A 210 -17.71 -10.55 -2.42
N GLU A 211 -18.28 -10.04 -3.52
CA GLU A 211 -17.81 -10.37 -4.86
C GLU A 211 -16.38 -9.87 -5.10
N VAL A 212 -15.59 -10.68 -5.79
CA VAL A 212 -14.19 -10.34 -6.11
C VAL A 212 -14.15 -9.11 -7.01
N ASN A 213 -13.32 -8.14 -6.63
CA ASN A 213 -13.12 -6.89 -7.36
C ASN A 213 -14.39 -6.08 -7.54
N THR A 214 -15.37 -6.22 -6.64
CA THR A 214 -16.58 -5.41 -6.62
C THR A 214 -16.55 -4.49 -5.41
N LEU A 215 -16.71 -3.19 -5.63
CA LEU A 215 -16.92 -2.20 -4.60
C LEU A 215 -18.37 -2.27 -4.13
N TYR A 216 -18.56 -2.56 -2.84
CA TYR A 216 -19.86 -2.52 -2.19
C TYR A 216 -19.95 -1.21 -1.43
N THR A 217 -21.01 -0.45 -1.66
CA THR A 217 -21.21 0.85 -1.03
C THR A 217 -22.51 0.83 -0.24
N PHE A 218 -22.42 1.18 1.03
CA PHE A 218 -23.56 1.34 1.93
C PHE A 218 -23.73 2.81 2.27
N ASP A 219 -24.90 3.33 1.96
CA ASP A 219 -25.35 4.66 2.36
C ASP A 219 -26.39 4.52 3.49
N PRO A 220 -25.98 4.69 4.76
CA PRO A 220 -26.89 4.55 5.89
C PRO A 220 -27.89 5.71 6.01
N TYR A 221 -27.69 6.80 5.27
CA TYR A 221 -28.50 8.03 5.34
C TYR A 221 -29.47 8.18 4.17
N ASN A 222 -29.36 7.34 3.15
CA ASN A 222 -30.30 7.31 2.04
C ASN A 222 -31.72 6.94 2.54
N ASN A 223 -32.73 7.66 2.05
CA ASN A 223 -34.14 7.53 2.45
C ASN A 223 -34.83 6.24 1.94
N THR A 224 -34.10 5.13 1.79
CA THR A 224 -34.67 3.86 1.36
C THR A 224 -35.31 3.11 2.53
N LEU A 225 -36.02 2.02 2.23
CA LEU A 225 -36.76 1.24 3.22
C LEU A 225 -35.88 0.23 3.98
N SER A 226 -34.69 -0.10 3.47
CA SER A 226 -33.76 -1.05 4.11
C SER A 226 -32.30 -0.86 3.66
N LEU A 227 -31.33 -1.24 4.49
CA LEU A 227 -29.90 -1.24 4.14
C LEU A 227 -29.59 -2.08 2.89
N LYS A 228 -30.39 -3.11 2.63
CA LYS A 228 -30.23 -3.95 1.44
C LYS A 228 -30.53 -3.18 0.16
N ASP A 229 -31.48 -2.23 0.22
CA ASP A 229 -31.81 -1.35 -0.89
C ASP A 229 -30.78 -0.21 -1.06
N CYS A 230 -30.05 0.13 0.01
CA CYS A 230 -28.92 1.06 -0.03
C CYS A 230 -27.62 0.48 -0.59
N LEU A 231 -27.55 -0.85 -0.80
CA LEU A 231 -26.33 -1.49 -1.29
C LEU A 231 -26.15 -1.23 -2.79
N GLU A 232 -25.15 -0.43 -3.12
CA GLU A 232 -24.66 -0.26 -4.49
C GLU A 232 -23.46 -1.19 -4.74
N LYS A 233 -23.36 -1.74 -5.96
CA LYS A 233 -22.26 -2.61 -6.38
C LYS A 233 -21.65 -2.12 -7.68
N GLU A 234 -20.34 -1.90 -7.68
CA GLU A 234 -19.57 -1.50 -8.87
C GLU A 234 -18.39 -2.46 -9.09
N VAL A 235 -18.30 -3.05 -10.28
CA VAL A 235 -17.14 -3.89 -10.64
C VAL A 235 -15.96 -2.98 -10.95
N MET A 236 -14.88 -3.15 -10.19
CA MET A 236 -13.68 -2.33 -10.30
C MET A 236 -12.64 -2.97 -11.20
N GLU A 237 -12.01 -2.15 -12.04
CA GLU A 237 -10.79 -2.56 -12.73
C GLU A 237 -9.62 -2.54 -11.73
N VAL A 238 -9.10 -3.73 -11.42
CA VAL A 238 -7.94 -3.87 -10.55
C VAL A 238 -6.70 -4.10 -11.40
N TYR A 239 -5.59 -3.48 -10.99
CA TYR A 239 -4.30 -3.76 -11.58
C TYR A 239 -4.05 -5.26 -11.63
N THR A 240 -3.92 -5.78 -12.84
CA THR A 240 -3.50 -7.16 -13.07
C THR A 240 -2.03 -7.14 -13.46
N ALA A 241 -1.17 -7.61 -12.54
CA ALA A 241 0.24 -7.77 -12.85
C ALA A 241 0.39 -8.66 -14.09
N PRO A 242 1.18 -8.25 -15.10
CA PRO A 242 1.49 -9.15 -16.20
C PRO A 242 2.13 -10.42 -15.64
N LYS A 243 1.67 -11.60 -16.09
CA LYS A 243 2.13 -12.90 -15.58
C LYS A 243 3.65 -13.04 -15.82
N LYS A 244 4.42 -13.23 -14.74
CA LYS A 244 5.89 -13.37 -14.77
C LYS A 244 6.33 -14.78 -15.19
N TYR A 245 7.34 -14.84 -16.05
CA TYR A 245 8.25 -15.95 -16.31
C TYR A 245 9.68 -15.38 -16.36
N TRP A 246 10.69 -16.23 -16.16
CA TRP A 246 12.01 -15.81 -15.66
C TRP A 246 13.14 -16.12 -16.65
N ASP A 247 14.19 -15.29 -16.71
CA ASP A 247 15.38 -15.62 -17.51
C ASP A 247 16.74 -14.95 -17.13
N SER A 248 17.81 -15.76 -17.03
CA SER A 248 19.16 -15.59 -16.44
C SER A 248 20.34 -14.84 -17.17
N THR A 249 20.18 -13.98 -18.18
CA THR A 249 21.32 -13.31 -18.88
C THR A 249 21.42 -11.80 -18.70
N LEU A 250 20.54 -11.16 -17.92
CA LEU A 250 20.75 -9.74 -17.60
C LEU A 250 21.84 -9.46 -16.57
N ASP A 251 22.25 -10.47 -15.81
CA ASP A 251 23.35 -10.35 -14.85
C ASP A 251 24.70 -9.99 -15.52
N LYS A 252 24.83 -10.14 -16.85
CA LYS A 252 26.10 -9.86 -17.55
C LYS A 252 26.28 -8.42 -18.00
N THR A 253 25.21 -7.62 -18.09
CA THR A 253 25.28 -6.29 -18.73
C THR A 253 25.38 -5.11 -17.77
N LYS A 254 25.10 -5.28 -16.47
CA LYS A 254 25.07 -4.21 -15.44
C LYS A 254 24.21 -2.97 -15.79
N ALA A 255 23.47 -2.98 -16.89
CA ALA A 255 22.64 -1.87 -17.34
C ALA A 255 21.41 -1.74 -16.43
N LYS A 256 21.17 -0.54 -15.89
CA LYS A 256 20.06 -0.30 -14.96
C LYS A 256 18.76 -0.14 -15.73
N ILE A 257 17.69 -0.73 -15.20
CA ILE A 257 16.32 -0.44 -15.63
C ILE A 257 16.09 1.08 -15.57
N GLY A 258 15.42 1.63 -16.58
CA GLY A 258 15.19 3.07 -16.76
C GLY A 258 16.28 3.79 -17.56
N THR A 259 17.38 3.13 -17.93
CA THR A 259 18.44 3.77 -18.72
C THR A 259 17.96 4.02 -20.16
N PRO A 260 18.00 5.26 -20.68
CA PRO A 260 17.72 5.53 -22.09
C PRO A 260 18.81 4.92 -22.96
N VAL A 261 18.39 4.20 -24.00
CA VAL A 261 19.23 3.56 -25.01
C VAL A 261 18.85 4.06 -26.40
N MET A 262 19.89 4.40 -27.16
CA MET A 262 19.77 4.70 -28.59
C MET A 262 19.83 3.40 -29.39
N PHE A 263 18.90 3.23 -30.31
CA PHE A 263 18.79 2.04 -31.15
C PHE A 263 19.40 2.27 -32.54
N ARG A 264 20.02 1.23 -33.10
CA ARG A 264 20.52 1.17 -34.48
C ARG A 264 20.06 -0.14 -35.13
N ASN A 265 19.97 -0.15 -36.46
CA ASN A 265 19.69 -1.34 -37.28
C ASN A 265 18.40 -2.07 -36.85
N ILE A 266 17.31 -1.32 -36.70
CA ILE A 266 16.02 -1.84 -36.28
C ILE A 266 15.32 -2.47 -37.48
N ASN A 267 15.00 -3.76 -37.37
CA ASN A 267 14.34 -4.54 -38.42
C ASN A 267 13.05 -5.15 -37.89
N TRP A 268 12.01 -5.15 -38.73
CA TRP A 268 10.75 -5.85 -38.46
C TRP A 268 10.57 -7.00 -39.42
N CYS A 269 10.05 -8.12 -38.93
CA CYS A 269 9.80 -9.33 -39.68
C CYS A 269 8.46 -9.94 -39.27
N LEU A 270 7.55 -10.09 -40.24
CA LEU A 270 6.24 -10.71 -40.03
C LEU A 270 6.38 -12.20 -39.70
N TYR A 271 5.53 -12.72 -38.81
CA TYR A 271 5.45 -14.17 -38.61
C TYR A 271 4.83 -14.86 -39.82
N ALA A 272 5.44 -15.95 -40.28
CA ALA A 272 4.93 -16.75 -41.38
C ALA A 272 3.49 -17.22 -41.07
N GLY A 273 2.56 -17.00 -42.00
CA GLY A 273 1.16 -17.43 -41.87
C GLY A 273 0.29 -16.56 -40.95
N ASN A 274 0.79 -15.45 -40.41
CA ASN A 274 0.01 -14.61 -39.50
C ASN A 274 -0.87 -13.60 -40.26
N ALA A 275 -2.16 -13.92 -40.37
CA ALA A 275 -3.16 -13.07 -41.03
C ALA A 275 -3.46 -11.74 -40.32
N LYS A 276 -3.03 -11.56 -39.06
CA LYS A 276 -3.27 -10.36 -38.25
C LYS A 276 -2.17 -9.29 -38.37
N GLY A 277 -1.17 -9.49 -39.24
CA GLY A 277 -0.13 -8.48 -39.49
C GLY A 277 0.85 -8.28 -38.32
N VAL A 278 0.99 -9.28 -37.46
CA VAL A 278 1.85 -9.24 -36.27
C VAL A 278 3.20 -9.92 -36.57
N GLY A 279 4.29 -9.30 -36.13
CA GLY A 279 5.65 -9.77 -36.37
C GLY A 279 6.56 -9.61 -35.15
N SER A 280 7.87 -9.66 -35.43
CA SER A 280 8.93 -9.43 -34.47
C SER A 280 9.80 -8.26 -34.91
N ILE A 281 10.33 -7.53 -33.94
CA ILE A 281 11.32 -6.46 -34.15
C ILE A 281 12.65 -6.90 -33.55
N SER A 282 13.76 -6.58 -34.20
CA SER A 282 15.10 -6.86 -33.67
C SER A 282 16.06 -5.74 -34.04
N GLY A 283 17.11 -5.56 -33.26
CA GLY A 283 18.13 -4.56 -33.57
C GLY A 283 19.30 -4.61 -32.61
N THR A 284 20.10 -3.55 -32.63
CA THR A 284 21.26 -3.40 -31.73
C THR A 284 21.32 -1.99 -31.18
N THR A 285 21.61 -1.80 -29.89
CA THR A 285 21.82 -0.47 -29.33
C THR A 285 23.17 0.11 -29.78
N VAL A 286 23.37 1.42 -29.62
CA VAL A 286 24.67 2.07 -29.87
C VAL A 286 25.80 1.44 -29.06
N ASN A 287 25.48 0.90 -27.88
CA ASN A 287 26.43 0.23 -26.99
C ASN A 287 26.56 -1.28 -27.28
N GLY A 288 26.07 -1.75 -28.44
CA GLY A 288 26.26 -3.14 -28.90
C GLY A 288 25.30 -4.17 -28.33
N ILE A 289 24.25 -3.75 -27.59
CA ILE A 289 23.28 -4.68 -26.99
C ILE A 289 22.29 -5.14 -28.07
N ARG A 290 22.21 -6.44 -28.32
CA ARG A 290 21.21 -7.02 -29.24
C ARG A 290 19.89 -7.19 -28.52
N TYR A 291 18.79 -6.88 -29.19
CA TYR A 291 17.44 -7.07 -28.65
C TYR A 291 16.52 -7.68 -29.70
N LYS A 292 15.47 -8.35 -29.23
CA LYS A 292 14.39 -8.88 -30.05
C LYS A 292 13.10 -8.82 -29.26
N ALA A 293 12.08 -8.21 -29.84
CA ALA A 293 10.72 -8.20 -29.29
C ALA A 293 9.76 -8.84 -30.29
N PHE A 294 8.70 -9.42 -29.78
CA PHE A 294 7.78 -10.31 -30.47
C PHE A 294 6.35 -9.76 -30.32
N GLY A 295 5.44 -10.06 -31.23
CA GLY A 295 4.04 -9.63 -31.09
C GLY A 295 3.75 -8.19 -31.51
N ILE A 296 4.65 -7.56 -32.29
CA ILE A 296 4.56 -6.16 -32.68
C ILE A 296 3.85 -6.01 -34.03
N THR A 297 2.81 -5.16 -34.10
CA THR A 297 2.14 -4.82 -35.36
C THR A 297 3.02 -3.90 -36.22
N GLN A 298 2.76 -3.89 -37.54
CA GLN A 298 3.48 -3.00 -38.46
C GLN A 298 3.27 -1.51 -38.14
N GLU A 299 2.09 -1.14 -37.63
CA GLU A 299 1.77 0.22 -37.21
C GLU A 299 2.62 0.65 -36.01
N THR A 300 2.67 -0.17 -34.96
CA THR A 300 3.52 0.07 -33.78
C THR A 300 5.00 0.17 -34.17
N PHE A 301 5.47 -0.69 -35.09
CA PHE A 301 6.84 -0.61 -35.60
C PHE A 301 7.12 0.73 -36.32
N ASN A 302 6.19 1.21 -37.15
CA ASN A 302 6.34 2.48 -37.86
C ASN A 302 6.41 3.69 -36.92
N THR A 303 5.69 3.64 -35.80
CA THR A 303 5.78 4.66 -34.73
C THR A 303 7.14 4.61 -34.02
N PHE A 304 7.68 3.42 -33.82
CA PHE A 304 8.93 3.23 -33.07
C PHE A 304 10.19 3.59 -33.87
N LYS A 305 10.28 3.18 -35.16
CA LYS A 305 11.50 3.33 -35.97
C LYS A 305 11.98 4.79 -36.11
N ASN A 306 11.09 5.75 -35.91
CA ASN A 306 11.38 7.19 -36.04
C ASN A 306 11.78 7.85 -34.71
N LYS A 307 11.57 7.22 -33.55
CA LYS A 307 11.79 7.85 -32.22
C LYS A 307 13.24 7.76 -31.71
N SER A 308 14.09 6.91 -32.30
CA SER A 308 15.56 6.78 -32.12
C SER A 308 16.11 6.56 -30.69
N VAL A 309 15.30 6.75 -29.64
CA VAL A 309 15.65 6.63 -28.22
C VAL A 309 14.52 5.90 -27.49
N GLY A 310 14.83 4.92 -26.65
CA GLY A 310 13.86 4.29 -25.74
C GLY A 310 14.51 3.84 -24.44
N GLY A 311 13.74 3.58 -23.38
CA GLY A 311 14.30 3.13 -22.08
C GLY A 311 14.45 1.60 -22.01
N ILE A 312 15.44 1.11 -21.26
CA ILE A 312 15.47 -0.30 -20.82
C ILE A 312 14.39 -0.46 -19.75
N ILE A 313 13.22 -0.96 -20.13
CA ILE A 313 12.08 -1.13 -19.22
C ILE A 313 12.25 -2.42 -18.41
N ASN A 314 12.85 -3.44 -19.04
CA ASN A 314 13.26 -4.68 -18.41
C ASN A 314 14.29 -5.39 -19.26
N GLY A 315 15.03 -6.31 -18.66
CA GLY A 315 15.74 -7.29 -19.44
C GLY A 315 15.87 -8.61 -18.71
N TYR A 316 15.71 -9.69 -19.46
CA TYR A 316 15.97 -11.05 -19.03
C TYR A 316 16.79 -11.76 -20.12
N GLY A 317 17.45 -12.88 -19.83
CA GLY A 317 17.70 -13.78 -20.96
C GLY A 317 18.28 -15.16 -20.67
N THR A 318 18.52 -15.98 -21.69
CA THR A 318 18.35 -17.43 -21.49
C THR A 318 19.58 -18.30 -21.41
N GLY A 319 19.59 -19.18 -20.40
CA GLY A 319 19.95 -20.58 -20.59
C GLY A 319 18.69 -21.45 -20.50
N TYR A 320 18.10 -21.80 -21.66
CA TYR A 320 17.13 -22.88 -22.01
C TYR A 320 16.28 -23.50 -20.85
N GLN A 321 14.94 -23.54 -20.86
CA GLN A 321 13.97 -23.73 -21.95
C GLN A 321 12.61 -23.02 -21.71
N ASN A 322 12.18 -22.31 -22.76
CA ASN A 322 10.81 -22.08 -23.28
C ASN A 322 9.65 -21.80 -22.32
N GLN A 323 9.35 -20.52 -22.05
CA GLN A 323 7.99 -19.97 -22.14
C GLN A 323 8.00 -18.49 -22.58
N TYR A 324 7.07 -18.16 -23.48
CA TYR A 324 6.92 -16.86 -24.15
C TYR A 324 6.34 -15.81 -23.20
N GLN A 325 7.03 -14.67 -23.06
CA GLN A 325 6.51 -13.46 -22.43
C GLN A 325 6.44 -12.34 -23.45
N GLU A 326 5.27 -11.71 -23.54
CA GLU A 326 5.09 -10.41 -24.18
C GLU A 326 5.36 -9.33 -23.12
N GLU A 327 6.51 -8.66 -23.24
CA GLU A 327 6.69 -7.32 -22.66
C GLU A 327 6.57 -6.30 -23.79
N PHE A 328 5.57 -5.44 -23.65
CA PHE A 328 5.36 -4.32 -24.55
C PHE A 328 6.37 -3.21 -24.26
N LEU A 329 6.90 -2.65 -25.35
CA LEU A 329 7.50 -1.33 -25.36
C LEU A 329 6.36 -0.32 -25.23
N ARG A 330 6.07 0.14 -24.01
CA ARG A 330 5.07 1.19 -23.78
C ARG A 330 5.69 2.54 -24.10
N VAL A 331 5.24 3.13 -25.20
CA VAL A 331 5.41 4.54 -25.51
C VAL A 331 4.05 5.19 -25.28
N ASP A 332 4.06 6.34 -24.64
CA ASP A 332 2.95 7.19 -24.20
C ASP A 332 2.53 7.01 -22.72
N ASN A 333 2.63 8.14 -22.00
CA ASN A 333 2.39 8.38 -20.56
C ASN A 333 3.46 7.91 -19.56
N VAL A 334 4.71 8.32 -19.79
CA VAL A 334 5.74 8.31 -18.73
C VAL A 334 5.53 9.53 -17.82
N THR A 335 5.02 9.28 -16.61
CA THR A 335 5.19 10.22 -15.49
C THR A 335 6.64 10.18 -15.06
N ILE A 336 7.28 11.35 -15.11
CA ILE A 336 8.66 11.57 -14.67
C ILE A 336 8.64 11.59 -13.13
N TYR A 337 9.23 10.58 -12.48
CA TYR A 337 9.66 10.75 -11.10
C TYR A 337 11.01 11.47 -11.11
N LYS A 338 11.05 12.61 -10.41
CA LYS A 338 12.25 13.41 -10.20
C LYS A 338 13.32 12.55 -9.53
N ASP A 339 14.57 12.70 -9.95
CA ASP A 339 15.73 12.14 -9.24
C ASP A 339 15.55 12.43 -7.74
N VAL A 340 15.48 11.38 -6.94
CA VAL A 340 15.53 11.53 -5.48
C VAL A 340 16.95 11.99 -5.19
N ASP A 341 17.11 13.20 -4.65
CA ASP A 341 18.41 13.75 -4.29
C ASP A 341 19.21 12.69 -3.52
N ARG A 342 20.38 12.36 -4.05
CA ARG A 342 21.29 11.37 -3.47
C ARG A 342 22.41 12.11 -2.77
N TYR A 343 22.60 11.76 -1.50
CA TYR A 343 23.59 12.37 -0.62
C TYR A 343 24.78 11.43 -0.46
N ASN A 344 25.99 11.97 -0.29
CA ASN A 344 27.16 11.14 -0.07
C ASN A 344 27.13 10.66 1.38
N GLY A 345 27.20 9.35 1.55
CA GLY A 345 27.28 8.69 2.85
C GLY A 345 28.61 7.96 3.04
N PRO A 346 28.70 7.23 4.16
CA PRO A 346 29.85 6.39 4.49
C PRO A 346 30.28 5.47 3.36
N GLN A 347 31.60 5.28 3.23
CA GLN A 347 32.21 4.34 2.28
C GLN A 347 31.83 4.61 0.81
N GLY A 348 31.49 5.86 0.47
CA GLY A 348 31.07 6.25 -0.87
C GLY A 348 29.65 5.79 -1.25
N LYS A 349 28.85 5.30 -0.29
CA LYS A 349 27.45 4.91 -0.54
C LYS A 349 26.63 6.17 -0.83
N GLN A 350 25.78 6.10 -1.85
CA GLN A 350 24.78 7.13 -2.13
C GLN A 350 23.52 6.88 -1.28
N LEU A 351 23.18 7.82 -0.41
CA LEU A 351 22.08 7.73 0.56
C LEU A 351 20.85 8.51 0.08
N THR A 352 19.66 8.04 0.46
CA THR A 352 18.44 8.87 0.46
C THR A 352 18.50 9.92 1.56
N LEU A 353 17.65 10.96 1.52
CA LEU A 353 17.55 11.96 2.59
C LEU A 353 17.35 11.33 3.97
N LYS A 354 16.48 10.32 4.05
CA LYS A 354 16.23 9.60 5.30
C LYS A 354 17.48 8.85 5.77
N GLU A 355 18.13 8.09 4.89
CA GLU A 355 19.37 7.37 5.24
C GLU A 355 20.50 8.34 5.63
N PHE A 356 20.56 9.53 5.02
CA PHE A 356 21.53 10.57 5.36
C PHE A 356 21.26 11.14 6.75
N ASN A 357 20.01 11.48 7.06
CA ASN A 357 19.61 11.97 8.38
C ASN A 357 19.82 10.90 9.46
N ASP A 358 19.52 9.62 9.16
CA ASP A 358 19.76 8.50 10.07
C ASP A 358 21.26 8.29 10.31
N ALA A 359 22.10 8.42 9.27
CA ALA A 359 23.56 8.30 9.39
C ALA A 359 24.21 9.50 10.07
N GLY A 360 23.61 10.68 9.97
CA GLY A 360 24.09 11.93 10.58
C GLY A 360 23.35 12.34 11.86
N ALA A 361 22.56 11.44 12.45
CA ALA A 361 21.67 11.74 13.58
C ALA A 361 22.42 12.29 14.81
N ASP A 362 23.66 11.86 15.01
CA ASP A 362 24.52 12.29 16.11
C ASP A 362 25.31 13.59 15.80
N GLY A 363 25.10 14.16 14.60
CA GLY A 363 25.79 15.36 14.12
C GLY A 363 27.27 15.13 13.78
N CYS A 364 28.00 16.23 13.62
CA CYS A 364 29.44 16.21 13.40
C CYS A 364 30.14 15.63 14.63
N CYS A 365 30.94 14.58 14.46
CA CYS A 365 31.65 13.95 15.59
C CYS A 365 32.73 14.83 16.26
N VAL A 366 33.06 15.99 15.66
CA VAL A 366 34.06 16.94 16.18
C VAL A 366 33.39 18.08 16.96
N CYS A 367 32.42 18.75 16.35
CA CYS A 367 31.78 19.95 16.92
C CYS A 367 30.31 19.75 17.32
N PHE A 368 29.76 18.56 17.12
CA PHE A 368 28.37 18.17 17.42
C PHE A 368 27.29 19.00 16.71
N LYS A 369 27.67 19.83 15.73
CA LYS A 369 26.72 20.54 14.87
C LYS A 369 25.99 19.54 13.97
N GLU A 370 24.72 19.80 13.71
CA GLU A 370 23.91 19.05 12.75
C GLU A 370 24.57 19.00 11.37
N LEU A 371 24.57 17.82 10.75
CA LEU A 371 25.06 17.62 9.38
C LEU A 371 23.92 17.89 8.40
N LYS A 372 24.10 18.91 7.55
CA LYS A 372 23.06 19.32 6.62
C LYS A 372 23.17 18.57 5.29
N PRO A 373 22.04 18.15 4.69
CA PRO A 373 22.04 17.48 3.38
C PRO A 373 22.65 18.34 2.27
N GLU A 374 22.54 19.66 2.35
CA GLU A 374 23.14 20.60 1.38
C GLU A 374 24.67 20.49 1.32
N ASP A 375 25.30 20.12 2.44
CA ASP A 375 26.75 20.05 2.60
C ASP A 375 27.30 18.65 2.30
N HIS A 376 26.48 17.71 1.81
CA HIS A 376 26.84 16.30 1.66
C HIS A 376 28.10 16.03 0.80
N LYS A 377 28.45 16.95 -0.10
CA LYS A 377 29.67 16.81 -0.94
C LYS A 377 30.94 17.16 -0.20
N GLU A 378 30.83 17.93 0.87
CA GLU A 378 31.91 18.46 1.68
C GLU A 378 32.02 17.75 3.03
N ILE A 379 30.99 17.00 3.42
CA ILE A 379 31.03 16.10 4.58
C ILE A 379 31.95 14.92 4.32
N VAL A 380 32.91 14.72 5.21
CA VAL A 380 33.81 13.56 5.20
C VAL A 380 33.32 12.53 6.18
N TRP A 381 33.13 11.29 5.71
CA TRP A 381 32.71 10.17 6.54
C TRP A 381 33.92 9.28 6.86
N TYR A 382 34.31 9.19 8.13
CA TYR A 382 35.41 8.32 8.56
C TYR A 382 34.91 7.15 9.40
N ALA A 383 35.69 6.07 9.45
CA ALA A 383 35.38 4.91 10.29
C ALA A 383 35.87 5.14 11.73
N GLY A 384 34.94 5.51 12.61
CA GLY A 384 35.17 5.69 14.05
C GLY A 384 34.90 4.43 14.87
N PRO A 385 35.15 4.48 16.20
CA PRO A 385 34.99 3.34 17.10
C PRO A 385 33.55 2.82 17.21
N GLN A 386 32.56 3.66 16.89
CA GLN A 386 31.14 3.32 16.97
C GLN A 386 30.48 3.10 15.60
N GLY A 387 31.23 3.22 14.50
CA GLY A 387 30.70 3.11 13.15
C GLY A 387 31.25 4.20 12.24
N SER A 388 30.58 4.45 11.12
CA SER A 388 30.96 5.57 10.25
C SER A 388 30.40 6.87 10.80
N GLU A 389 31.28 7.82 11.09
CA GLU A 389 30.99 9.10 11.71
C GLU A 389 31.22 10.23 10.69
N GLY A 390 30.33 11.22 10.66
CA GLY A 390 30.42 12.34 9.72
C GLY A 390 31.12 13.55 10.32
N VAL A 391 31.98 14.21 9.53
CA VAL A 391 32.66 15.46 9.88
C VAL A 391 32.13 16.58 9.00
N CYS A 392 31.66 17.66 9.61
CA CYS A 392 31.14 18.81 8.86
C CYS A 392 32.27 19.55 8.08
N PRO A 393 31.93 20.39 7.10
CA PRO A 393 32.92 21.10 6.29
C PRO A 393 33.88 21.97 7.13
N ASP A 394 33.36 22.69 8.14
CA ASP A 394 34.15 23.52 9.05
C ASP A 394 35.28 22.71 9.71
N CYS A 395 34.92 21.56 10.30
CA CYS A 395 35.87 20.70 11.02
C CYS A 395 36.80 19.93 10.06
N THR A 396 36.36 19.66 8.83
CA THR A 396 37.19 19.03 7.80
C THR A 396 38.38 19.94 7.45
N LEU A 397 38.12 21.24 7.32
CA LEU A 397 39.17 22.25 7.05
C LEU A 397 40.13 22.41 8.23
N GLU A 398 39.63 22.41 9.47
CA GLU A 398 40.47 22.52 10.67
C GLU A 398 41.34 21.29 10.91
N LEU A 399 40.84 20.10 10.56
CA LEU A 399 41.55 18.83 10.76
C LEU A 399 42.41 18.41 9.55
N ASN A 400 42.34 19.15 8.44
CA ASN A 400 43.06 18.89 7.20
C ASN A 400 42.87 17.45 6.70
N LEU A 401 41.62 16.97 6.72
CA LEU A 401 41.25 15.62 6.31
C LEU A 401 41.13 15.53 4.79
N ASP A 402 41.67 14.48 4.19
CA ASP A 402 41.43 14.18 2.77
C ASP A 402 40.02 13.60 2.55
N GLY A 403 39.59 13.48 1.29
CA GLY A 403 38.29 12.91 0.93
C GLY A 403 38.07 11.44 1.32
N ASN A 404 39.08 10.79 1.93
CA ASN A 404 39.00 9.44 2.50
C ASN A 404 39.08 9.43 4.03
N GLY A 405 39.09 10.60 4.70
CA GLY A 405 39.17 10.72 6.15
C GLY A 405 40.57 10.44 6.73
N ASN A 406 41.63 10.49 5.92
CA ASN A 406 43.00 10.32 6.40
C ASN A 406 43.60 11.63 6.89
N TYR A 407 44.33 11.56 8.00
CA TYR A 407 45.13 12.65 8.54
C TYR A 407 46.42 12.83 7.73
N SER A 408 46.60 13.98 7.06
CA SER A 408 47.90 14.37 6.52
C SER A 408 48.65 15.26 7.52
N TYR A 409 49.67 14.70 8.17
CA TYR A 409 50.60 15.46 9.02
C TYR A 409 51.62 16.19 8.12
N HIS A 410 51.37 17.45 7.79
CA HIS A 410 52.43 18.33 7.30
C HIS A 410 53.07 19.04 8.49
N GLY A 411 54.11 18.41 9.04
CA GLY A 411 54.95 19.03 10.07
C GLY A 411 55.73 20.23 9.49
N TYR A 412 55.82 21.28 10.30
CA TYR A 412 56.97 22.19 10.28
C TYR A 412 58.09 21.62 11.14
#